data_AF-A0A6A6UY51-F1
#
_entry.id   AF-A0A6A6UY51-F1
#
_cell.length_a   1.000
_cell.length_b   1.000
_cell.length_c   1.000
_cell.angle_alpha   90.00
_cell.angle_beta   90.00
_cell.angle_gamma   90.00
#
_symmetry.space_group_name_H-M   'P 1'
#
loop_
_entity.id
_entity.type
_entity.pdbx_description
1 polymer ?
#
loop_
_entity_poly.entity_id
_entity_poly.type
_entity_poly.pdbx_seq_one_letter_code
_entity_poly.pdbx_strand_id
1 'polypeptide(L)'
;MKISAVLVGTLGAVALAAPQGEIATSNTCTNPIVRKEWRALTDLEKTKYILAVKCLMLKPSKLKATYPFSTNRFEDFLSIHQNQTPRVHYNGAFLPWHRAFLQDYENALRNECLLPFGLPYWDASLDYLDLNASPVMSTNLGHGGNGVGDVSSAGNCVVNGPFASTRIKIAQGPVPAAANRCILRYFKNDFSAYWNDPAQFAALMTKTDYATFAVALEGDLLPPNPFLTLGVHQGGHSSVGGDMGDMFTSPSDPLFYVFHNNLDRVWAQWQAANPSARQFDVGNPIKPRGNLNLWPDAPAGNVTLDYTLAPMNLKVGQIMNTKGKGQAYGSGKPNGVLCYQYA
;
A
#
# COMPACT_ATOMS: atom_id res chain seq x y z
N MET A 1 32.30 79.71 -11.19
CA MET A 1 31.08 78.89 -11.39
C MET A 1 31.39 77.49 -10.87
N LYS A 2 31.03 77.19 -9.62
CA LYS A 2 31.40 75.95 -8.92
C LYS A 2 30.25 74.95 -9.05
N ILE A 3 30.56 73.74 -9.52
CA ILE A 3 29.62 72.63 -9.63
C ILE A 3 29.59 71.91 -8.29
N SER A 4 28.44 71.89 -7.61
CA SER A 4 28.19 71.08 -6.43
C SER A 4 27.31 69.90 -6.80
N ALA A 5 27.86 68.70 -6.67
CA ALA A 5 27.14 67.43 -6.77
C ALA A 5 26.33 67.20 -5.48
N VAL A 6 25.06 66.83 -5.63
CA VAL A 6 24.17 66.45 -4.52
C VAL A 6 24.23 64.92 -4.35
N LEU A 7 24.68 64.49 -3.18
CA LEU A 7 24.59 63.10 -2.71
C LEU A 7 23.11 62.77 -2.40
N VAL A 8 22.59 61.69 -2.98
CA VAL A 8 21.33 61.07 -2.54
C VAL A 8 21.70 59.91 -1.62
N GLY A 9 21.30 60.02 -0.35
CA GLY A 9 21.55 59.01 0.69
C GLY A 9 20.69 57.77 0.50
N THR A 10 21.27 56.60 0.75
CA THR A 10 20.59 55.30 0.76
C THR A 10 19.86 55.09 2.09
N LEU A 11 18.54 54.88 2.03
CA LEU A 11 17.73 54.39 3.15
C LEU A 11 17.91 52.87 3.24
N GLY A 12 18.61 52.40 4.26
CA GLY A 12 18.71 50.97 4.59
C GLY A 12 17.41 50.47 5.22
N ALA A 13 16.74 49.52 4.56
CA ALA A 13 15.63 48.79 5.15
C ALA A 13 16.16 47.69 6.08
N VAL A 14 15.87 47.81 7.38
CA VAL A 14 16.14 46.75 8.36
C VAL A 14 15.01 45.73 8.26
N ALA A 15 15.30 44.57 7.68
CA ALA A 15 14.40 43.42 7.72
C ALA A 15 14.47 42.77 9.11
N LEU A 16 13.42 42.93 9.91
CA LEU A 16 13.23 42.16 11.13
C LEU A 16 12.86 40.71 10.74
N ALA A 17 13.82 39.80 10.87
CA ALA A 17 13.55 38.37 10.73
C ALA A 17 12.67 37.91 11.92
N ALA A 18 11.45 37.45 11.63
CA ALA A 18 10.66 36.72 12.60
C ALA A 18 11.37 35.41 12.95
N PRO A 19 11.41 35.00 14.23
CA PRO A 19 12.01 33.73 14.60
C PRO A 19 11.16 32.61 14.00
N GLN A 20 11.73 31.88 13.04
CA GLN A 20 11.19 30.60 12.61
C GLN A 20 11.33 29.65 13.80
N GLY A 21 10.28 29.54 14.61
CA GLY A 21 10.18 28.45 15.57
C GLY A 21 10.14 27.15 14.78
N GLU A 22 11.22 26.38 14.82
CA GLU A 22 11.20 24.99 14.42
C GLU A 22 10.12 24.30 15.26
N ILE A 23 9.02 23.92 14.63
CA ILE A 23 8.05 23.01 15.25
C ILE A 23 8.82 21.71 15.47
N ALA A 24 9.26 21.46 16.70
CA ALA A 24 9.94 20.24 17.09
C ALA A 24 9.04 19.06 16.70
N THR A 25 9.41 18.34 15.65
CA THR A 25 8.69 17.13 15.25
C THR A 25 8.88 16.13 16.37
N SER A 26 7.81 15.78 17.09
CA SER A 26 7.87 14.78 18.15
C SER A 26 8.56 13.52 17.65
N ASN A 27 9.64 13.13 18.33
CA ASN A 27 10.37 11.90 18.08
C ASN A 27 9.59 10.66 18.55
N THR A 28 8.51 10.85 19.32
CA THR A 28 7.62 9.79 19.79
C THR A 28 6.24 9.88 19.12
N CYS A 29 5.56 8.74 19.00
CA CYS A 29 4.19 8.72 18.49
C CYS A 29 3.18 9.22 19.54
N THR A 30 2.82 10.50 19.46
CA THR A 30 1.84 11.14 20.37
C THR A 30 0.47 11.31 19.75
N ASN A 31 0.41 11.63 18.45
CA ASN A 31 -0.83 11.86 17.70
C ASN A 31 -0.85 10.95 16.46
N PRO A 32 -1.19 9.65 16.60
CA PRO A 32 -1.19 8.73 15.48
C PRO A 32 -2.21 9.17 14.42
N ILE A 33 -1.78 9.13 13.16
CA ILE A 33 -2.65 9.32 12.00
C ILE A 33 -3.75 8.25 12.03
N VAL A 34 -5.00 8.64 11.81
CA VAL A 34 -6.12 7.69 11.77
C VAL A 34 -6.38 7.25 10.33
N ARG A 35 -6.30 5.94 10.10
CA ARG A 35 -6.73 5.25 8.88
C ARG A 35 -8.16 4.74 9.07
N LYS A 36 -9.08 5.16 8.20
CA LYS A 36 -10.53 4.89 8.32
C LYS A 36 -11.01 3.94 7.22
N GLU A 37 -12.06 3.19 7.52
CA GLU A 37 -12.79 2.42 6.50
C GLU A 37 -13.42 3.37 5.47
N TRP A 38 -13.51 2.96 4.21
CA TRP A 38 -14.01 3.79 3.11
C TRP A 38 -15.39 4.41 3.35
N ARG A 39 -16.33 3.68 3.97
CA ARG A 39 -17.69 4.15 4.31
C ARG A 39 -17.68 5.15 5.45
N ALA A 40 -16.68 5.10 6.32
CA ALA A 40 -16.52 6.07 7.41
C ALA A 40 -15.93 7.42 6.93
N LEU A 41 -15.45 7.49 5.69
CA LEU A 41 -15.07 8.76 5.07
C LEU A 41 -16.31 9.56 4.68
N THR A 42 -16.25 10.87 4.95
CA THR A 42 -17.13 11.85 4.34
C THR A 42 -16.91 11.92 2.83
N ASP A 43 -17.89 12.44 2.10
CA ASP A 43 -17.77 12.63 0.64
C ASP A 43 -16.58 13.53 0.28
N LEU A 44 -16.32 14.58 1.07
CA LEU A 44 -15.16 15.44 0.90
C LEU A 44 -13.84 14.69 1.12
N GLU A 45 -13.77 13.79 2.12
CA GLU A 45 -12.59 12.93 2.33
C GLU A 45 -12.39 11.99 1.13
N LYS A 46 -13.44 11.31 0.65
CA LYS A 46 -13.37 10.45 -0.55
C LYS A 46 -12.85 11.24 -1.76
N THR A 47 -13.41 12.42 -2.01
CA THR A 47 -12.95 13.30 -3.10
C THR A 47 -11.46 13.68 -2.94
N LYS A 48 -11.04 14.09 -1.73
CA LYS A 48 -9.63 14.45 -1.47
C LYS A 48 -8.68 13.28 -1.70
N TYR A 49 -9.06 12.07 -1.28
CA TYR A 49 -8.27 10.87 -1.56
C TYR A 49 -8.14 10.61 -3.06
N ILE A 50 -9.25 10.59 -3.80
CA ILE A 50 -9.27 10.38 -5.25
C ILE A 50 -8.38 11.41 -5.97
N LEU A 51 -8.48 12.68 -5.59
CA LEU A 51 -7.65 13.74 -6.15
C LEU A 51 -6.17 13.58 -5.81
N ALA A 52 -5.83 13.12 -4.61
CA ALA A 52 -4.44 12.87 -4.22
C ALA A 52 -3.82 11.72 -5.05
N VAL A 53 -4.58 10.64 -5.30
CA VAL A 53 -4.13 9.55 -6.19
C VAL A 53 -3.91 10.07 -7.62
N LYS A 54 -4.86 10.83 -8.17
CA LYS A 54 -4.71 11.47 -9.49
C LYS A 54 -3.51 12.42 -9.55
N CYS A 55 -3.24 13.14 -8.47
CA CYS A 55 -2.06 13.98 -8.36
C CYS A 55 -0.76 13.17 -8.51
N LEU A 56 -0.65 11.98 -7.89
CA LEU A 56 0.50 11.09 -8.12
C LEU A 56 0.57 10.59 -9.57
N MET A 57 -0.58 10.32 -10.21
CA MET A 57 -0.64 9.93 -11.63
C MET A 57 -0.23 11.05 -12.60
N LEU A 58 -0.30 12.32 -12.16
CA LEU A 58 0.08 13.49 -12.96
C LEU A 58 1.53 13.96 -12.71
N LYS A 59 2.09 13.68 -11.54
CA LYS A 59 3.47 14.06 -11.22
C LYS A 59 4.47 13.18 -11.97
N PRO A 60 5.60 13.73 -12.44
CA PRO A 60 6.63 12.94 -13.11
C PRO A 60 7.21 11.88 -12.17
N SER A 61 7.53 10.71 -12.74
CA SER A 61 8.25 9.65 -12.03
C SER A 61 9.56 10.19 -11.44
N LYS A 62 9.86 9.85 -10.18
CA LYS A 62 11.21 10.06 -9.59
C LYS A 62 12.13 8.87 -9.83
N LEU A 63 11.58 7.72 -10.22
CA LEU A 63 12.35 6.50 -10.42
C LEU A 63 12.57 6.15 -11.90
N LYS A 64 12.31 7.08 -12.84
CA LYS A 64 12.48 6.89 -14.28
C LYS A 64 13.84 6.32 -14.66
N ALA A 65 14.90 6.76 -13.98
CA ALA A 65 16.26 6.29 -14.23
C ALA A 65 16.45 4.81 -13.85
N THR A 66 15.76 4.33 -12.82
CA THR A 66 15.82 2.93 -12.35
C THR A 66 14.78 2.05 -13.04
N TYR A 67 13.60 2.62 -13.33
CA TYR A 67 12.46 1.95 -13.96
C TYR A 67 12.04 2.73 -15.21
N PRO A 68 12.66 2.44 -16.38
CA PRO A 68 12.47 3.23 -17.60
C PRO A 68 11.04 3.28 -18.13
N PHE A 69 10.16 2.35 -17.73
CA PHE A 69 8.75 2.34 -18.13
C PHE A 69 7.84 3.14 -17.19
N SER A 70 8.28 3.46 -15.96
CA SER A 70 7.54 4.37 -15.09
C SER A 70 7.50 5.76 -15.71
N THR A 71 6.32 6.37 -15.84
CA THR A 71 6.16 7.72 -16.40
C THR A 71 5.72 8.74 -15.36
N ASN A 72 5.10 8.29 -14.27
CA ASN A 72 4.55 9.13 -13.21
C ASN A 72 4.84 8.56 -11.81
N ARG A 73 4.55 9.34 -10.76
CA ARG A 73 4.80 8.93 -9.37
C ARG A 73 3.98 7.72 -8.94
N PHE A 74 2.76 7.56 -9.45
CA PHE A 74 1.94 6.39 -9.16
C PHE A 74 2.58 5.12 -9.75
N GLU A 75 3.11 5.22 -10.97
CA GLU A 75 3.84 4.13 -11.63
C GLU A 75 5.18 3.80 -10.99
N ASP A 76 5.77 4.69 -10.18
CA ASP A 76 6.95 4.36 -9.37
C ASP A 76 6.61 3.24 -8.38
N PHE A 77 5.46 3.33 -7.69
CA PHE A 77 4.99 2.31 -6.77
C PHE A 77 4.66 0.99 -7.47
N LEU A 78 3.99 1.06 -8.63
CA LEU A 78 3.77 -0.11 -9.49
C LEU A 78 5.10 -0.78 -9.87
N SER A 79 6.09 -0.01 -10.31
CA SER A 79 7.40 -0.54 -10.73
C SER A 79 8.17 -1.17 -9.56
N ILE A 80 8.12 -0.55 -8.39
CA ILE A 80 8.71 -1.11 -7.16
C ILE A 80 8.08 -2.47 -6.85
N HIS A 81 6.76 -2.55 -6.84
CA HIS A 81 6.06 -3.80 -6.55
C HIS A 81 6.37 -4.88 -7.59
N GLN A 82 6.24 -4.58 -8.89
CA GLN A 82 6.56 -5.51 -9.98
C GLN A 82 8.00 -6.07 -9.85
N ASN A 83 8.97 -5.21 -9.53
CA ASN A 83 10.37 -5.64 -9.33
C ASN A 83 10.58 -6.44 -8.04
N GLN A 84 9.83 -6.14 -6.98
CA GLN A 84 9.99 -6.77 -5.67
C GLN A 84 9.12 -8.02 -5.49
N THR A 85 8.09 -8.26 -6.31
CA THR A 85 7.15 -9.40 -6.19
C THR A 85 7.84 -10.73 -5.85
N PRO A 86 8.94 -11.14 -6.53
CA PRO A 86 9.62 -12.41 -6.21
C PRO A 86 10.22 -12.51 -4.80
N ARG A 87 10.43 -11.37 -4.13
CA ARG A 87 11.14 -11.25 -2.85
C ARG A 87 10.23 -10.86 -1.69
N VAL A 88 8.94 -10.61 -1.95
CA VAL A 88 8.00 -10.05 -0.96
C VAL A 88 6.68 -10.80 -0.91
N HIS A 89 6.51 -11.86 -1.71
CA HIS A 89 5.36 -12.75 -1.65
C HIS A 89 5.83 -14.16 -1.31
N TYR A 90 4.92 -14.91 -0.69
CA TYR A 90 5.09 -16.30 -0.29
C TYR A 90 6.22 -16.49 0.73
N ASN A 91 6.64 -15.45 1.43
CA ASN A 91 7.79 -15.48 2.32
C ASN A 91 7.56 -14.67 3.61
N GLY A 92 8.55 -14.66 4.50
CA GLY A 92 8.44 -13.96 5.77
C GLY A 92 8.32 -12.44 5.68
N ALA A 93 8.69 -11.84 4.55
CA ALA A 93 8.69 -10.40 4.37
C ALA A 93 7.34 -9.85 3.93
N PHE A 94 6.38 -10.70 3.56
CA PHE A 94 5.10 -10.30 2.97
C PHE A 94 4.39 -9.18 3.74
N LEU A 95 3.96 -9.43 4.99
CA LEU A 95 3.25 -8.42 5.78
C LEU A 95 4.13 -7.18 6.13
N PRO A 96 5.36 -7.36 6.65
CA PRO A 96 6.31 -6.26 6.88
C PRO A 96 6.54 -5.34 5.68
N TRP A 97 6.76 -5.92 4.51
CA TRP A 97 7.07 -5.20 3.29
C TRP A 97 5.87 -4.39 2.82
N HIS A 98 4.68 -5.00 2.78
CA HIS A 98 3.46 -4.31 2.37
C HIS A 98 3.09 -3.19 3.35
N ARG A 99 3.26 -3.39 4.67
CA ARG A 99 3.09 -2.31 5.67
C ARG A 99 4.01 -1.12 5.40
N ALA A 100 5.29 -1.38 5.15
CA ALA A 100 6.25 -0.33 4.85
C ALA A 100 5.94 0.36 3.51
N PHE A 101 5.53 -0.41 2.50
CA PHE A 101 5.17 0.09 1.17
C PHE A 101 3.93 1.01 1.22
N LEU A 102 2.90 0.62 1.99
CA LEU A 102 1.72 1.45 2.24
C LEU A 102 2.08 2.73 3.01
N GLN A 103 3.02 2.67 3.95
CA GLN A 103 3.49 3.87 4.65
C GLN A 103 4.21 4.83 3.70
N ASP A 104 5.05 4.33 2.78
CA ASP A 104 5.71 5.15 1.78
C ASP A 104 4.71 5.77 0.79
N TYR A 105 3.71 5.00 0.36
CA TYR A 105 2.61 5.48 -0.46
C TYR A 105 1.77 6.56 0.24
N GLU A 106 1.42 6.35 1.50
CA GLU A 106 0.74 7.34 2.33
C GLU A 106 1.58 8.62 2.48
N ASN A 107 2.89 8.50 2.71
CA ASN A 107 3.80 9.64 2.75
C ASN A 107 3.80 10.41 1.43
N ALA A 108 3.81 9.74 0.28
CA ALA A 108 3.72 10.39 -1.02
C ALA A 108 2.38 11.13 -1.19
N LEU A 109 1.25 10.50 -0.86
CA LEU A 109 -0.07 11.14 -0.93
C LEU A 109 -0.16 12.38 -0.02
N ARG A 110 0.34 12.29 1.21
CA ARG A 110 0.27 13.38 2.19
C ARG A 110 1.24 14.51 1.88
N ASN A 111 2.50 14.18 1.59
CA ASN A 111 3.56 15.17 1.47
C ASN A 111 3.68 15.76 0.06
N GLU A 112 3.34 14.99 -0.99
CA GLU A 112 3.43 15.47 -2.38
C GLU A 112 2.09 15.93 -2.94
N CYS A 113 0.98 15.39 -2.42
CA CYS A 113 -0.38 15.62 -2.91
C CYS A 113 -1.36 16.10 -1.82
N LEU A 114 -0.84 16.52 -0.66
CA LEU A 114 -1.57 17.23 0.40
C LEU A 114 -2.79 16.49 0.96
N LEU A 115 -2.77 15.16 0.98
CA LEU A 115 -3.80 14.38 1.67
C LEU A 115 -3.74 14.71 3.19
N PRO A 116 -4.82 15.20 3.81
CA PRO A 116 -4.75 15.71 5.18
C PRO A 116 -4.99 14.63 6.26
N PHE A 117 -5.40 13.42 5.87
CA PHE A 117 -5.75 12.32 6.77
C PHE A 117 -5.00 11.04 6.38
N GLY A 118 -5.26 9.93 7.10
CA GLY A 118 -4.57 8.68 6.87
C GLY A 118 -5.04 7.91 5.64
N LEU A 119 -4.22 6.99 5.15
CA LEU A 119 -4.61 6.10 4.05
C LEU A 119 -5.93 5.37 4.43
N PRO A 120 -7.00 5.45 3.61
CA PRO A 120 -8.23 4.71 3.89
C PRO A 120 -8.07 3.22 3.58
N TYR A 121 -8.95 2.40 4.12
CA TYR A 121 -8.96 0.97 3.86
C TYR A 121 -10.33 0.50 3.36
N TRP A 122 -10.33 -0.59 2.59
CA TRP A 122 -11.54 -1.27 2.12
C TRP A 122 -11.72 -2.58 2.88
N ASP A 123 -12.75 -2.64 3.73
CA ASP A 123 -13.15 -3.89 4.35
C ASP A 123 -13.97 -4.74 3.38
N ALA A 124 -13.26 -5.56 2.60
CA ALA A 124 -13.88 -6.44 1.60
C ALA A 124 -14.91 -7.41 2.20
N SER A 125 -14.83 -7.71 3.51
CA SER A 125 -15.80 -8.58 4.17
C SER A 125 -17.20 -8.00 4.27
N LEU A 126 -17.33 -6.68 4.13
CA LEU A 126 -18.63 -6.00 4.09
C LEU A 126 -19.29 -6.05 2.70
N ASP A 127 -18.54 -6.46 1.68
CA ASP A 127 -18.95 -6.44 0.27
C ASP A 127 -18.91 -7.82 -0.39
N TYR A 128 -18.66 -8.86 0.41
CA TYR A 128 -18.30 -10.18 -0.08
C TYR A 128 -19.33 -10.79 -1.04
N LEU A 129 -20.62 -10.51 -0.86
CA LEU A 129 -21.72 -11.03 -1.71
C LEU A 129 -21.90 -10.28 -3.04
N ASP A 130 -21.59 -8.97 -3.08
CA ASP A 130 -21.76 -8.17 -4.30
C ASP A 130 -20.77 -7.00 -4.35
N LEU A 131 -19.67 -7.20 -5.08
CA LEU A 131 -18.66 -6.17 -5.30
C LEU A 131 -19.21 -4.96 -6.07
N ASN A 132 -20.23 -5.14 -6.92
CA ASN A 132 -20.80 -4.03 -7.69
C ASN A 132 -21.53 -3.03 -6.79
N ALA A 133 -22.12 -3.51 -5.70
CA ALA A 133 -22.82 -2.68 -4.71
C ALA A 133 -21.86 -1.97 -3.73
N SER A 134 -20.57 -2.32 -3.75
CA SER A 134 -19.61 -1.78 -2.80
C SER A 134 -19.42 -0.26 -2.95
N PRO A 135 -19.49 0.53 -1.85
CA PRO A 135 -19.21 1.95 -1.88
C PRO A 135 -17.78 2.29 -2.36
N VAL A 136 -16.80 1.39 -2.16
CA VAL A 136 -15.44 1.61 -2.68
C VAL A 136 -15.36 1.48 -4.20
N MET A 137 -16.31 0.75 -4.80
CA MET A 137 -16.46 0.55 -6.25
C MET A 137 -17.42 1.57 -6.89
N SER A 138 -17.92 2.54 -6.12
CA SER A 138 -18.81 3.59 -6.64
C SER A 138 -18.18 4.35 -7.81
N THR A 139 -19.02 4.70 -8.79
CA THR A 139 -18.64 5.51 -9.96
C THR A 139 -18.59 7.00 -9.69
N ASN A 140 -18.97 7.46 -8.50
CA ASN A 140 -18.86 8.87 -8.12
C ASN A 140 -17.74 9.06 -7.10
N LEU A 141 -17.92 8.49 -5.90
CA LEU A 141 -17.02 8.64 -4.76
C LEU A 141 -16.38 7.29 -4.41
N GLY A 142 -15.84 6.62 -5.42
CA GLY A 142 -15.17 5.33 -5.32
C GLY A 142 -14.05 5.20 -6.34
N HIS A 143 -13.69 3.97 -6.67
CA HIS A 143 -12.58 3.64 -7.58
C HIS A 143 -13.08 3.24 -8.98
N GLY A 144 -14.36 3.46 -9.28
CA GLY A 144 -15.01 2.95 -10.48
C GLY A 144 -15.48 1.50 -10.33
N GLY A 145 -16.35 1.07 -11.22
CA GLY A 145 -16.96 -0.27 -11.18
C GLY A 145 -16.15 -1.33 -11.91
N ASN A 146 -16.86 -2.34 -12.42
CA ASN A 146 -16.31 -3.45 -13.18
C ASN A 146 -15.80 -3.02 -14.57
N GLY A 147 -14.98 -3.87 -15.18
CA GLY A 147 -14.60 -3.76 -16.58
C GLY A 147 -15.75 -4.14 -17.52
N VAL A 148 -15.81 -3.51 -18.70
CA VAL A 148 -16.85 -3.77 -19.71
C VAL A 148 -16.25 -4.44 -20.93
N GLY A 149 -16.85 -5.56 -21.36
CA GLY A 149 -16.42 -6.36 -22.49
C GLY A 149 -16.65 -7.86 -22.26
N ASP A 150 -16.34 -8.68 -23.26
CA ASP A 150 -16.34 -10.14 -23.12
C ASP A 150 -15.35 -10.59 -22.05
N VAL A 151 -15.61 -11.76 -21.43
CA VAL A 151 -14.74 -12.28 -20.37
C VAL A 151 -13.32 -12.45 -20.90
N SER A 152 -12.37 -11.74 -20.28
CA SER A 152 -10.95 -11.76 -20.60
C SER A 152 -10.17 -12.22 -19.37
N SER A 153 -9.18 -13.10 -19.58
CA SER A 153 -8.28 -13.55 -18.51
C SER A 153 -7.43 -12.41 -17.94
N ALA A 154 -7.12 -11.39 -18.76
CA ALA A 154 -6.42 -10.18 -18.34
C ALA A 154 -7.36 -9.13 -17.70
N GLY A 155 -8.68 -9.36 -17.72
CA GLY A 155 -9.71 -8.40 -17.33
C GLY A 155 -10.12 -7.45 -18.47
N ASN A 156 -11.08 -6.58 -18.19
CA ASN A 156 -11.68 -5.64 -19.13
C ASN A 156 -11.53 -4.20 -18.68
N CYS A 157 -11.54 -3.25 -19.61
CA CYS A 157 -11.39 -1.84 -19.28
C CYS A 157 -12.49 -1.35 -18.32
N VAL A 158 -12.09 -0.71 -17.23
CA VAL A 158 -12.96 0.12 -16.42
C VAL A 158 -13.32 1.37 -17.23
N VAL A 159 -14.62 1.57 -17.49
CA VAL A 159 -15.12 2.67 -18.34
C VAL A 159 -15.86 3.76 -17.59
N ASN A 160 -16.02 3.63 -16.27
CA ASN A 160 -16.75 4.59 -15.44
C ASN A 160 -15.98 4.93 -14.15
N GLY A 161 -16.42 6.00 -13.51
CA GLY A 161 -15.81 6.48 -12.27
C GLY A 161 -14.52 7.27 -12.42
N PRO A 162 -13.94 7.70 -11.29
CA PRO A 162 -12.88 8.69 -11.30
C PRO A 162 -11.64 8.27 -12.06
N PHE A 163 -11.38 6.97 -12.21
CA PHE A 163 -10.19 6.43 -12.88
C PHE A 163 -10.46 5.86 -14.28
N ALA A 164 -11.66 6.02 -14.85
CA ALA A 164 -12.02 5.49 -16.18
C ALA A 164 -11.08 5.94 -17.31
N SER A 165 -10.60 7.18 -17.24
CA SER A 165 -9.69 7.75 -18.23
C SER A 165 -8.21 7.56 -17.89
N THR A 166 -7.90 6.90 -16.77
CA THR A 166 -6.53 6.62 -16.37
C THR A 166 -5.88 5.66 -17.38
N ARG A 167 -4.65 6.00 -17.78
CA ARG A 167 -3.85 5.19 -18.70
C ARG A 167 -2.56 4.76 -18.02
N ILE A 168 -2.42 3.45 -17.80
CA ILE A 168 -1.22 2.83 -17.27
C ILE A 168 -0.22 2.60 -18.41
N LYS A 169 1.02 3.04 -18.20
CA LYS A 169 2.11 2.99 -19.20
C LYS A 169 3.01 1.76 -19.07
N ILE A 170 2.66 0.86 -18.16
CA ILE A 170 3.37 -0.38 -17.87
C ILE A 170 2.47 -1.57 -18.24
N ALA A 171 3.02 -2.52 -18.98
CA ALA A 171 2.35 -3.76 -19.34
C ALA A 171 2.00 -4.59 -18.09
N GLN A 172 0.91 -5.35 -18.17
CA GLN A 172 0.54 -6.31 -17.11
C GLN A 172 1.52 -7.48 -17.12
N GLY A 173 1.79 -8.05 -15.95
CA GLY A 173 2.59 -9.26 -15.79
C GLY A 173 4.02 -9.04 -15.26
N PRO A 174 4.85 -10.10 -15.25
CA PRO A 174 6.13 -10.11 -14.54
C PRO A 174 7.25 -9.35 -15.24
N VAL A 175 7.15 -9.17 -16.56
CA VAL A 175 8.19 -8.53 -17.37
C VAL A 175 7.80 -7.06 -17.58
N PRO A 176 8.55 -6.09 -17.01
CA PRO A 176 8.28 -4.69 -17.26
C PRO A 176 8.40 -4.39 -18.76
N ALA A 177 7.35 -3.81 -19.34
CA ALA A 177 7.34 -3.36 -20.73
C ALA A 177 6.48 -2.10 -20.86
N ALA A 178 6.76 -1.30 -21.89
CA ALA A 178 5.94 -0.15 -22.21
C ALA A 178 4.54 -0.59 -22.68
N ALA A 179 3.51 0.09 -22.21
CA ALA A 179 2.14 -0.09 -22.64
C ALA A 179 1.40 1.25 -22.67
N ASN A 180 0.14 1.22 -23.10
CA ASN A 180 -0.79 2.34 -22.91
C ASN A 180 -2.20 1.78 -22.78
N ARG A 181 -2.53 1.30 -21.58
CA ARG A 181 -3.74 0.53 -21.32
C ARG A 181 -4.64 1.21 -20.29
N CYS A 182 -5.92 0.90 -20.33
CA CYS A 182 -6.86 1.22 -19.24
C CYS A 182 -6.54 0.36 -17.99
N ILE A 183 -7.16 0.69 -16.86
CA ILE A 183 -7.24 -0.22 -15.70
C ILE A 183 -8.17 -1.38 -16.09
N LEU A 184 -7.76 -2.59 -15.76
CA LEU A 184 -8.48 -3.81 -16.09
C LEU A 184 -9.14 -4.41 -14.84
N ARG A 185 -10.42 -4.78 -14.93
CA ARG A 185 -11.15 -5.48 -13.86
C ARG A 185 -12.08 -6.54 -14.42
N TYR A 186 -12.39 -7.53 -13.59
CA TYR A 186 -13.44 -8.51 -13.86
C TYR A 186 -13.93 -9.09 -12.54
N PHE A 187 -14.99 -8.49 -11.97
CA PHE A 187 -15.54 -8.88 -10.68
C PHE A 187 -16.11 -10.31 -10.72
N LYS A 188 -15.73 -11.12 -9.73
CA LYS A 188 -16.15 -12.50 -9.53
C LYS A 188 -16.87 -12.62 -8.19
N ASN A 189 -18.16 -12.29 -8.16
CA ASN A 189 -18.95 -12.27 -6.93
C ASN A 189 -19.06 -13.67 -6.29
N ASP A 190 -19.09 -14.73 -7.09
CA ASP A 190 -19.04 -16.12 -6.62
C ASP A 190 -17.74 -16.42 -5.85
N PHE A 191 -16.62 -15.91 -6.35
CA PHE A 191 -15.32 -16.03 -5.71
C PHE A 191 -15.23 -15.18 -4.44
N SER A 192 -15.72 -13.95 -4.52
CA SER A 192 -15.80 -13.00 -3.41
C SER A 192 -16.64 -13.55 -2.25
N ALA A 193 -17.77 -14.19 -2.56
CA ALA A 193 -18.69 -14.73 -1.56
C ALA A 193 -18.04 -15.79 -0.67
N TYR A 194 -16.98 -16.45 -1.13
CA TYR A 194 -16.22 -17.39 -0.31
C TYR A 194 -15.00 -16.74 0.36
N TRP A 195 -14.15 -16.06 -0.43
CA TRP A 195 -12.83 -15.60 0.05
C TRP A 195 -12.87 -14.33 0.88
N ASN A 196 -13.86 -13.47 0.61
CA ASN A 196 -14.08 -12.28 1.41
C ASN A 196 -15.11 -12.52 2.52
N ASP A 197 -15.63 -13.74 2.69
CA ASP A 197 -16.59 -14.04 3.77
C ASP A 197 -15.98 -13.68 5.14
N PRO A 198 -16.72 -12.99 6.03
CA PRO A 198 -16.27 -12.68 7.38
C PRO A 198 -15.70 -13.87 8.17
N ALA A 199 -16.17 -15.09 7.90
CA ALA A 199 -15.64 -16.31 8.50
C ALA A 199 -14.16 -16.56 8.16
N GLN A 200 -13.71 -16.20 6.94
CA GLN A 200 -12.30 -16.32 6.56
C GLN A 200 -11.43 -15.38 7.41
N PHE A 201 -11.87 -14.15 7.62
CA PHE A 201 -11.17 -13.18 8.48
C PHE A 201 -11.17 -13.60 9.95
N ALA A 202 -12.30 -14.10 10.46
CA ALA A 202 -12.39 -14.63 11.82
C ALA A 202 -11.42 -15.80 12.04
N ALA A 203 -11.25 -16.69 11.04
CA ALA A 203 -10.31 -17.79 11.11
C ALA A 203 -8.85 -17.33 11.25
N LEU A 204 -8.47 -16.18 10.66
CA LEU A 204 -7.12 -15.62 10.83
C LEU A 204 -6.84 -15.23 12.28
N MET A 205 -7.83 -14.70 12.99
CA MET A 205 -7.68 -14.26 14.38
C MET A 205 -7.38 -15.42 15.35
N THR A 206 -7.67 -16.66 14.95
CA THR A 206 -7.37 -17.87 15.73
C THR A 206 -5.90 -18.30 15.68
N LYS A 207 -5.12 -17.79 14.71
CA LYS A 207 -3.71 -18.18 14.54
C LYS A 207 -2.88 -17.66 15.71
N THR A 208 -1.99 -18.48 16.24
CA THR A 208 -1.27 -18.18 17.49
C THR A 208 0.05 -17.45 17.26
N ASP A 209 0.64 -17.64 16.09
CA ASP A 209 1.97 -17.17 15.69
C ASP A 209 1.94 -16.55 14.28
N TYR A 210 2.93 -15.72 14.00
CA TYR A 210 3.07 -15.01 12.72
C TYR A 210 3.21 -15.98 11.55
N ALA A 211 3.93 -17.08 11.74
CA ALA A 211 4.22 -18.02 10.65
C ALA A 211 2.93 -18.59 10.06
N THR A 212 2.01 -19.06 10.90
CA THR A 212 0.70 -19.58 10.50
C THR A 212 -0.29 -18.47 10.10
N PHE A 213 -0.25 -17.32 10.77
CA PHE A 213 -1.09 -16.16 10.42
C PHE A 213 -0.79 -15.62 9.02
N ALA A 214 0.49 -15.34 8.73
CA ALA A 214 0.91 -14.75 7.46
C ALA A 214 0.60 -15.68 6.28
N VAL A 215 0.82 -17.00 6.44
CA VAL A 215 0.49 -18.00 5.40
C VAL A 215 -1.02 -18.08 5.17
N ALA A 216 -1.83 -18.10 6.24
CA ALA A 216 -3.29 -18.17 6.10
C ALA A 216 -3.90 -16.89 5.49
N LEU A 217 -3.35 -15.73 5.84
CA LEU A 217 -3.80 -14.44 5.30
C LEU A 217 -3.41 -14.30 3.83
N GLU A 218 -2.13 -14.54 3.52
CA GLU A 218 -1.61 -14.41 2.16
C GLU A 218 -2.20 -15.47 1.22
N GLY A 219 -2.31 -16.70 1.70
CA GLY A 219 -2.71 -17.88 0.97
C GLY A 219 -1.60 -18.58 0.20
N ASP A 220 -1.79 -19.85 -0.13
CA ASP A 220 -0.81 -20.69 -0.81
C ASP A 220 -1.32 -21.22 -2.14
N LEU A 221 -0.39 -21.49 -3.06
CA LEU A 221 -0.66 -22.10 -4.37
C LEU A 221 -0.27 -23.59 -4.39
N LEU A 222 -0.22 -24.22 -3.22
CA LEU A 222 0.19 -25.61 -3.10
C LEU A 222 -0.88 -26.57 -3.67
N PRO A 223 -0.45 -27.65 -4.35
CA PRO A 223 -1.34 -28.75 -4.72
C PRO A 223 -1.92 -29.45 -3.46
N PRO A 224 -3.04 -30.22 -3.59
CA PRO A 224 -3.70 -30.61 -4.84
C PRO A 224 -4.82 -29.66 -5.30
N ASN A 225 -5.31 -28.77 -4.44
CA ASN A 225 -6.35 -27.80 -4.80
C ASN A 225 -5.96 -26.39 -4.32
N PRO A 226 -5.40 -25.55 -5.21
CA PRO A 226 -4.98 -24.21 -4.84
C PRO A 226 -6.15 -23.32 -4.45
N PHE A 227 -7.39 -23.64 -4.88
CA PHE A 227 -8.56 -22.88 -4.45
C PHE A 227 -8.64 -22.88 -2.93
N LEU A 228 -8.63 -24.03 -2.26
CA LEU A 228 -8.83 -24.13 -0.81
C LEU A 228 -7.76 -23.41 0.04
N THR A 229 -6.67 -22.95 -0.57
CA THR A 229 -5.54 -22.34 0.12
C THR A 229 -5.34 -20.86 -0.21
N LEU A 230 -6.18 -20.20 -1.02
CA LEU A 230 -5.91 -18.83 -1.50
C LEU A 230 -5.85 -17.73 -0.44
N GLY A 231 -6.40 -17.94 0.75
CA GLY A 231 -6.43 -16.92 1.80
C GLY A 231 -7.20 -15.66 1.39
N VAL A 232 -7.40 -14.74 2.35
CA VAL A 232 -8.15 -13.50 2.10
C VAL A 232 -7.42 -12.53 1.16
N HIS A 233 -6.09 -12.62 1.07
CA HIS A 233 -5.27 -11.79 0.18
C HIS A 233 -5.40 -12.22 -1.29
N GLN A 234 -4.97 -13.43 -1.68
CA GLN A 234 -5.11 -13.85 -3.08
C GLN A 234 -6.58 -14.00 -3.47
N GLY A 235 -7.41 -14.45 -2.52
CA GLY A 235 -8.85 -14.49 -2.65
C GLY A 235 -9.46 -13.14 -3.02
N GLY A 236 -9.14 -12.09 -2.26
CA GLY A 236 -9.62 -10.73 -2.51
C GLY A 236 -9.12 -10.12 -3.82
N HIS A 237 -7.83 -10.27 -4.14
CA HIS A 237 -7.25 -9.88 -5.44
C HIS A 237 -7.99 -10.54 -6.61
N SER A 238 -8.17 -11.86 -6.52
CA SER A 238 -8.82 -12.67 -7.56
C SER A 238 -10.31 -12.39 -7.71
N SER A 239 -10.97 -11.91 -6.64
CA SER A 239 -12.37 -11.50 -6.62
C SER A 239 -12.60 -10.23 -7.45
N VAL A 240 -11.63 -9.32 -7.47
CA VAL A 240 -11.67 -8.11 -8.31
C VAL A 240 -11.21 -8.41 -9.74
N GLY A 241 -10.22 -9.29 -9.89
CA GLY A 241 -9.70 -9.72 -11.19
C GLY A 241 -8.99 -8.60 -11.96
N GLY A 242 -8.67 -8.88 -13.22
CA GLY A 242 -7.92 -7.95 -14.06
C GLY A 242 -6.56 -7.59 -13.47
N ASP A 243 -6.27 -6.30 -13.35
CA ASP A 243 -5.04 -5.80 -12.74
C ASP A 243 -4.89 -6.27 -11.29
N MET A 244 -5.94 -6.16 -10.47
CA MET A 244 -5.91 -6.67 -9.09
C MET A 244 -5.60 -8.17 -9.02
N GLY A 245 -5.97 -8.95 -10.03
CA GLY A 245 -5.64 -10.37 -10.11
C GLY A 245 -4.19 -10.68 -10.54
N ASP A 246 -3.44 -9.70 -11.04
CA ASP A 246 -2.06 -9.89 -11.48
C ASP A 246 -1.07 -9.67 -10.32
N MET A 247 -0.38 -10.72 -9.90
CA MET A 247 0.54 -10.70 -8.74
C MET A 247 1.67 -9.67 -8.85
N PHE A 248 2.07 -9.28 -10.06
CA PHE A 248 3.19 -8.35 -10.26
C PHE A 248 2.70 -6.90 -10.36
N THR A 249 1.57 -6.71 -11.03
CA THR A 249 1.08 -5.40 -11.46
C THR A 249 -0.24 -5.00 -10.84
N SER A 250 -0.71 -5.70 -9.80
CA SER A 250 -1.91 -5.31 -9.03
C SER A 250 -1.93 -3.87 -8.52
N PRO A 251 -0.80 -3.21 -8.16
CA PRO A 251 -0.83 -1.78 -7.83
C PRO A 251 -1.17 -0.85 -9.00
N SER A 252 -1.28 -1.36 -10.23
CA SER A 252 -1.78 -0.56 -11.35
C SER A 252 -3.25 -0.16 -11.17
N ASP A 253 -3.99 -0.90 -10.35
CA ASP A 253 -5.31 -0.53 -9.88
C ASP A 253 -5.21 0.25 -8.55
N PRO A 254 -5.71 1.49 -8.45
CA PRO A 254 -5.78 2.23 -7.19
C PRO A 254 -6.47 1.51 -6.03
N LEU A 255 -7.34 0.53 -6.30
CA LEU A 255 -7.94 -0.33 -5.26
C LEU A 255 -6.92 -1.12 -4.44
N PHE A 256 -5.76 -1.44 -5.02
CA PHE A 256 -4.69 -2.20 -4.35
C PHE A 256 -4.36 -1.60 -2.98
N TYR A 257 -4.23 -0.28 -2.92
CA TYR A 257 -3.75 0.40 -1.72
C TYR A 257 -4.77 0.38 -0.60
N VAL A 258 -6.06 0.56 -0.90
CA VAL A 258 -7.12 0.48 0.12
C VAL A 258 -7.39 -0.97 0.54
N PHE A 259 -7.21 -1.93 -0.37
CA PHE A 259 -7.32 -3.37 -0.07
C PHE A 259 -6.18 -3.84 0.86
N HIS A 260 -4.92 -3.57 0.50
CA HIS A 260 -3.77 -3.94 1.33
C HIS A 260 -3.73 -3.21 2.67
N ASN A 261 -4.26 -1.99 2.74
CA ASN A 261 -4.41 -1.29 4.02
C ASN A 261 -5.43 -1.98 4.96
N ASN A 262 -6.40 -2.71 4.42
CA ASN A 262 -7.26 -3.58 5.24
C ASN A 262 -6.54 -4.84 5.71
N LEU A 263 -5.69 -5.44 4.86
CA LEU A 263 -4.86 -6.59 5.29
C LEU A 263 -3.89 -6.18 6.41
N ASP A 264 -3.33 -4.98 6.31
CA ASP A 264 -2.51 -4.41 7.38
C ASP A 264 -3.30 -4.14 8.67
N ARG A 265 -4.56 -3.68 8.55
CA ARG A 265 -5.50 -3.57 9.68
C ARG A 265 -5.72 -4.92 10.36
N VAL A 266 -5.99 -5.98 9.59
CA VAL A 266 -6.21 -7.34 10.12
C VAL A 266 -4.96 -7.83 10.85
N TRP A 267 -3.77 -7.60 10.30
CA TRP A 267 -2.52 -7.93 11.00
C TRP A 267 -2.34 -7.11 12.29
N ALA A 268 -2.61 -5.80 12.26
CA ALA A 268 -2.53 -4.95 13.45
C ALA A 268 -3.52 -5.40 14.55
N GLN A 269 -4.73 -5.83 14.18
CA GLN A 269 -5.70 -6.42 15.11
C GLN A 269 -5.20 -7.73 15.71
N TRP A 270 -4.60 -8.60 14.89
CA TRP A 270 -4.00 -9.84 15.36
C TRP A 270 -2.86 -9.61 16.37
N GLN A 271 -1.99 -8.62 16.10
CA GLN A 271 -0.95 -8.19 17.03
C GLN A 271 -1.54 -7.65 18.34
N ALA A 272 -2.57 -6.80 18.25
CA ALA A 272 -3.22 -6.19 19.40
C ALA A 272 -3.96 -7.18 20.31
N ALA A 273 -4.39 -8.33 19.78
CA ALA A 273 -5.10 -9.35 20.55
C ALA A 273 -4.19 -10.07 21.58
N ASN A 274 -2.88 -10.11 21.36
CA ASN A 274 -1.92 -10.60 22.36
C ASN A 274 -0.54 -9.90 22.17
N PRO A 275 -0.40 -8.64 22.58
CA PRO A 275 0.78 -7.83 22.23
C PRO A 275 2.09 -8.38 22.76
N SER A 276 2.10 -9.00 23.95
CA SER A 276 3.32 -9.58 24.54
C SER A 276 3.89 -10.72 23.70
N ALA A 277 3.04 -11.51 23.06
CA ALA A 277 3.46 -12.60 22.17
C ALA A 277 3.62 -12.15 20.71
N ARG A 278 2.79 -11.21 20.24
CA ARG A 278 2.59 -10.98 18.79
C ARG A 278 3.13 -9.66 18.26
N GLN A 279 3.42 -8.67 19.11
CA GLN A 279 3.81 -7.33 18.65
C GLN A 279 5.06 -7.35 17.77
N PHE A 280 6.03 -8.20 18.10
CA PHE A 280 7.28 -8.36 17.36
C PHE A 280 7.47 -9.79 16.85
N ASP A 281 6.39 -10.57 16.76
CA ASP A 281 6.43 -11.90 16.16
C ASP A 281 6.56 -11.78 14.65
N VAL A 282 7.64 -12.33 14.10
CA VAL A 282 7.94 -12.41 12.68
C VAL A 282 8.80 -13.64 12.42
N GLY A 283 8.61 -14.26 11.26
CA GLY A 283 9.35 -15.45 10.87
C GLY A 283 9.10 -15.79 9.42
N ASN A 284 9.05 -17.09 9.13
CA ASN A 284 9.03 -17.70 7.79
C ASN A 284 10.32 -17.48 6.98
N PRO A 285 10.62 -18.38 6.02
CA PRO A 285 11.81 -18.27 5.18
C PRO A 285 11.88 -16.96 4.38
N ILE A 286 13.09 -16.52 4.07
CA ILE A 286 13.34 -15.46 3.08
C ILE A 286 12.94 -15.94 1.68
N LYS A 287 13.25 -17.21 1.39
CA LYS A 287 12.86 -17.88 0.15
C LYS A 287 11.33 -18.03 0.08
N PRO A 288 10.70 -17.73 -1.08
CA PRO A 288 9.29 -18.03 -1.32
C PRO A 288 8.96 -19.51 -1.04
N ARG A 289 7.82 -19.76 -0.39
CA ARG A 289 7.29 -21.09 -0.11
C ARG A 289 6.79 -21.78 -1.38
N GLY A 290 6.72 -23.10 -1.31
CA GLY A 290 6.29 -23.96 -2.40
C GLY A 290 7.30 -24.06 -3.56
N ASN A 291 6.87 -24.71 -4.65
CA ASN A 291 7.66 -24.88 -5.86
C ASN A 291 7.54 -23.69 -6.84
N LEU A 292 7.09 -22.52 -6.36
CA LEU A 292 6.82 -21.35 -7.20
C LEU A 292 8.08 -20.78 -7.87
N ASN A 293 9.28 -21.15 -7.40
CA ASN A 293 10.60 -20.79 -7.93
C ASN A 293 10.76 -19.31 -8.35
N LEU A 294 10.04 -18.40 -7.66
CA LEU A 294 10.03 -16.97 -7.99
C LEU A 294 11.41 -16.34 -7.76
N TRP A 295 12.11 -16.81 -6.72
CA TRP A 295 13.47 -16.38 -6.39
C TRP A 295 14.36 -17.61 -6.17
N PRO A 296 14.95 -18.16 -7.26
CA PRO A 296 15.72 -19.41 -7.20
C PRO A 296 16.89 -19.35 -6.21
N ASP A 297 17.64 -18.23 -6.24
CA ASP A 297 18.86 -18.00 -5.46
C ASP A 297 18.59 -17.15 -4.20
N ALA A 298 17.43 -17.33 -3.58
CA ALA A 298 17.11 -16.63 -2.33
C ALA A 298 18.09 -17.02 -1.21
N PRO A 299 18.52 -16.07 -0.36
CA PRO A 299 19.32 -16.38 0.82
C PRO A 299 18.64 -17.41 1.72
N ALA A 300 19.44 -18.29 2.31
CA ALA A 300 18.96 -19.20 3.33
C ALA A 300 18.57 -18.45 4.61
N GLY A 301 17.70 -19.07 5.40
CA GLY A 301 17.25 -18.53 6.68
C GLY A 301 15.88 -17.86 6.63
N ASN A 302 15.50 -17.31 7.78
CA ASN A 302 14.19 -16.72 8.01
C ASN A 302 14.27 -15.20 8.07
N VAL A 303 13.15 -14.55 7.76
CA VAL A 303 12.99 -13.12 8.02
C VAL A 303 13.00 -12.90 9.53
N THR A 304 13.79 -11.93 9.98
CA THR A 304 13.93 -11.53 11.37
C THR A 304 13.62 -10.05 11.53
N LEU A 305 13.56 -9.56 12.77
CA LEU A 305 13.41 -8.13 13.06
C LEU A 305 14.54 -7.27 12.46
N ASP A 306 15.72 -7.84 12.19
CA ASP A 306 16.84 -7.14 11.58
C ASP A 306 16.89 -7.24 10.05
N TYR A 307 16.00 -8.02 9.44
CA TYR A 307 15.89 -8.10 7.99
C TYR A 307 15.55 -6.73 7.40
N THR A 308 16.25 -6.34 6.33
CA THR A 308 16.08 -5.02 5.70
C THR A 308 15.14 -5.12 4.51
N LEU A 309 14.11 -4.28 4.50
CA LEU A 309 13.07 -4.21 3.48
C LEU A 309 13.52 -3.29 2.33
N ALA A 310 13.90 -3.87 1.20
CA ALA A 310 14.23 -3.12 0.00
C ALA A 310 12.95 -2.67 -0.75
N PRO A 311 12.90 -1.50 -1.40
CA PRO A 311 13.94 -0.46 -1.44
C PRO A 311 13.84 0.55 -0.29
N MET A 312 12.89 0.39 0.62
CA MET A 312 12.60 1.35 1.69
C MET A 312 13.73 1.47 2.72
N ASN A 313 14.64 0.50 2.78
CA ASN A 313 15.80 0.44 3.68
C ASN A 313 15.41 0.54 5.17
N LEU A 314 14.23 0.02 5.51
CA LEU A 314 13.75 -0.11 6.88
C LEU A 314 13.99 -1.54 7.37
N LYS A 315 14.39 -1.69 8.62
CA LYS A 315 14.37 -3.00 9.26
C LYS A 315 12.95 -3.39 9.62
N VAL A 316 12.62 -4.68 9.53
CA VAL A 316 11.31 -5.23 9.91
C VAL A 316 10.90 -4.74 11.30
N GLY A 317 11.80 -4.79 12.29
CA GLY A 317 11.55 -4.34 13.66
C GLY A 317 11.05 -2.89 13.77
N GLN A 318 11.43 -2.01 12.84
CA GLN A 318 11.03 -0.60 12.85
C GLN A 318 9.56 -0.38 12.45
N ILE A 319 8.93 -1.36 11.82
CA ILE A 319 7.55 -1.28 11.32
C ILE A 319 6.59 -2.22 12.05
N MET A 320 7.08 -3.01 13.02
CA MET A 320 6.24 -3.99 13.70
C MET A 320 5.15 -3.35 14.56
N ASN A 321 5.42 -2.18 15.14
CA ASN A 321 4.46 -1.42 15.94
C ASN A 321 3.98 -0.18 15.17
N THR A 322 2.68 -0.13 14.85
CA THR A 322 2.05 0.98 14.12
C THR A 322 2.09 2.31 14.88
N LYS A 323 2.29 2.26 16.20
CA LYS A 323 2.48 3.41 17.10
C LYS A 323 3.90 3.45 17.70
N GLY A 324 4.85 2.77 17.05
CA GLY A 324 6.21 2.55 17.56
C GLY A 324 7.20 3.71 17.32
N LYS A 325 6.79 4.82 16.70
CA LYS A 325 7.70 5.96 16.45
C LYS A 325 8.40 6.37 17.75
N GLY A 326 9.73 6.35 17.75
CA GLY A 326 10.56 6.70 18.90
C GLY A 326 10.78 5.59 19.91
N GLN A 327 10.26 4.39 19.68
CA GLN A 327 10.43 3.23 20.57
C GLN A 327 11.32 2.19 19.88
N ALA A 328 12.44 1.82 20.50
CA ALA A 328 13.31 0.76 19.99
C ALA A 328 12.60 -0.60 20.07
N TYR A 329 12.78 -1.44 19.04
CA TYR A 329 12.25 -2.81 19.02
C TYR A 329 13.15 -3.82 19.77
N GLY A 330 14.15 -3.33 20.50
CA GLY A 330 15.09 -4.11 21.30
C GLY A 330 16.27 -3.25 21.78
N SER A 331 17.01 -3.75 22.76
CA SER A 331 18.21 -3.05 23.27
C SER A 331 19.25 -2.88 22.16
N GLY A 332 19.75 -1.66 21.98
CA GLY A 332 20.71 -1.31 20.91
C GLY A 332 20.14 -1.36 19.50
N LYS A 333 18.81 -1.48 19.33
CA LYS A 333 18.15 -1.50 18.02
C LYS A 333 17.62 -0.11 17.64
N PRO A 334 17.48 0.20 16.34
CA PRO A 334 16.83 1.43 15.89
C PRO A 334 15.40 1.59 16.41
N ASN A 335 14.95 2.83 16.51
CA ASN A 335 13.56 3.14 16.85
C ASN A 335 12.61 2.75 15.73
N GLY A 336 11.39 2.38 16.11
CA GLY A 336 10.25 2.31 15.22
C GLY A 336 9.99 3.65 14.54
N VAL A 337 9.32 3.60 13.39
CA VAL A 337 9.12 4.77 12.52
C VAL A 337 7.64 5.09 12.28
N LEU A 338 6.74 4.17 12.62
CA LEU A 338 5.31 4.30 12.32
C LEU A 338 4.55 5.06 13.42
N CYS A 339 3.59 5.87 13.00
CA CYS A 339 2.68 6.55 13.90
C CYS A 339 1.29 6.70 13.27
N TYR A 340 0.55 5.59 13.21
CA TYR A 340 -0.83 5.54 12.78
C TYR A 340 -1.64 4.50 13.57
N GLN A 341 -2.96 4.58 13.45
CA GLN A 341 -3.90 3.60 13.99
C GLN A 341 -5.11 3.43 13.07
N TYR A 342 -5.81 2.32 13.24
CA TYR A 342 -7.07 2.05 12.56
C TYR A 342 -8.25 2.47 13.43
N ALA A 343 -9.26 3.07 12.79
CA ALA A 343 -10.56 3.38 13.39
C ALA A 343 -11.64 2.45 12.87
#